data_AF-A0A8R1ETM3-F1
#
_entry.id   AF-A0A8R1ETM3-F1
#
_cell.length_a   1.000
_cell.length_b   1.000
_cell.length_c   1.000
_cell.angle_alpha   90.00
_cell.angle_beta   90.00
_cell.angle_gamma   90.00
#
_symmetry.space_group_name_H-M   'P 1'
#
loop_
_entity.id
_entity.type
_entity.pdbx_description
1 polymer ?
#
loop_
_entity_poly.entity_id
_entity_poly.type
_entity_poly.pdbx_seq_one_letter_code
_entity_poly.pdbx_strand_id
1 'polypeptide(L)'
;YVKIEPQHLGQGQYQLSADEKLLKQKLALVVRDRVSLIGADLNQASKHLLQYICGLNEATAKGIVKYREEHGAFRSREQLKKIKGIGAVAFQQCAGFLTVSNPEEDSERGPPAKRAKTMEEWCPLDGTIVHPDDYKTAEK
;
A
#
# COMPACT_ATOMS: atom_id res chain seq x y z
N TYR A 1 -7.24 9.85 8.44
CA TYR A 1 -7.53 11.11 7.73
C TYR A 1 -6.88 11.19 6.35
N VAL A 2 -7.08 10.19 5.47
CA VAL A 2 -6.51 10.17 4.09
C VAL A 2 -7.61 10.28 3.01
N LYS A 3 -8.88 10.32 3.43
CA LYS A 3 -10.04 10.48 2.54
C LYS A 3 -10.37 11.95 2.23
N ILE A 4 -9.74 12.89 2.93
CA ILE A 4 -9.93 14.33 2.76
C ILE A 4 -8.67 14.86 2.11
N GLU A 5 -8.81 15.67 1.06
CA GLU A 5 -7.65 16.31 0.45
C GLU A 5 -6.96 17.22 1.47
N PRO A 6 -5.62 17.22 1.53
CA PRO A 6 -4.89 17.87 2.61
C PRO A 6 -5.11 19.40 2.64
N GLN A 7 -5.52 20.01 1.54
CA GLN A 7 -5.90 21.44 1.45
C GLN A 7 -7.16 21.81 2.25
N HIS A 8 -8.00 20.83 2.59
CA HIS A 8 -9.24 21.04 3.34
C HIS A 8 -9.09 20.72 4.84
N LEU A 9 -7.89 20.33 5.29
CA LEU A 9 -7.63 20.01 6.68
C LEU A 9 -7.24 21.28 7.46
N GLY A 10 -8.25 21.99 8.01
CA GLY A 10 -8.07 23.11 8.94
C GLY A 10 -7.36 24.33 8.33
N GLN A 11 -8.13 25.22 7.70
CA GLN A 11 -7.59 26.43 7.08
C GLN A 11 -7.41 27.55 8.12
N GLY A 12 -6.18 28.01 8.30
CA GLY A 12 -5.88 29.29 8.97
C GLY A 12 -5.96 30.46 8.00
N GLN A 13 -6.29 31.67 8.49
CA GLN A 13 -6.55 32.87 7.68
C GLN A 13 -5.41 33.29 6.72
N TYR A 14 -4.18 32.78 6.90
CA TYR A 14 -3.01 33.10 6.08
C TYR A 14 -2.82 32.25 4.82
N GLN A 15 -3.69 31.27 4.54
CA GLN A 15 -3.58 30.42 3.33
C GLN A 15 -4.15 31.07 2.05
N LEU A 16 -4.90 32.18 2.17
CA LEU A 16 -5.54 32.88 1.05
C LEU A 16 -4.56 33.67 0.16
N SER A 17 -3.32 33.87 0.61
CA SER A 17 -2.28 34.64 -0.09
C SER A 17 -1.10 33.79 -0.58
N ALA A 18 -1.13 32.48 -0.32
CA ALA A 18 -0.09 31.55 -0.75
C ALA A 18 -0.41 30.94 -2.12
N ASP A 19 0.64 30.62 -2.89
CA ASP A 19 0.47 29.94 -4.18
C ASP A 19 -0.09 28.52 -3.97
N GLU A 20 -1.34 28.32 -4.39
CA GLU A 20 -2.09 27.07 -4.22
C GLU A 20 -1.36 25.86 -4.80
N LYS A 21 -0.60 26.03 -5.88
CA LYS A 21 0.14 24.92 -6.51
C LYS A 21 1.28 24.44 -5.63
N LEU A 22 2.05 25.38 -5.08
CA LEU A 22 3.16 25.06 -4.19
C LEU A 22 2.66 24.45 -2.87
N LEU A 23 1.55 24.97 -2.35
CA LEU A 23 0.92 24.44 -1.13
C LEU A 23 0.47 22.98 -1.32
N LYS A 24 -0.24 22.68 -2.41
CA LYS A 24 -0.67 21.32 -2.76
C LYS A 24 0.50 20.35 -2.87
N GLN A 25 1.59 20.77 -3.52
CA GLN A 25 2.80 19.95 -3.66
C GLN A 25 3.45 19.65 -2.31
N LYS A 26 3.64 20.66 -1.46
CA LYS A 26 4.23 20.46 -0.13
C LYS A 26 3.40 19.56 0.77
N LEU A 27 2.08 19.75 0.75
CA LEU A 27 1.17 18.91 1.52
C LEU A 27 1.18 17.45 1.04
N ALA A 28 1.19 17.23 -0.28
CA ALA A 28 1.29 15.89 -0.85
C ALA A 28 2.60 15.18 -0.45
N LEU A 29 3.72 15.91 -0.39
CA LEU A 29 5.00 15.37 0.08
C LEU A 29 4.93 14.94 1.55
N VAL A 30 4.40 15.78 2.44
CA VAL A 30 4.27 15.45 3.87
C VAL A 30 3.39 14.21 4.08
N VAL A 31 2.28 14.10 3.33
CA VAL A 31 1.41 12.92 3.39
C VAL A 31 2.17 11.69 2.92
N ARG A 32 2.89 11.79 1.80
CA ARG A 32 3.72 10.69 1.26
C ARG A 32 4.78 10.22 2.25
N ASP A 33 5.48 11.14 2.91
CA ASP A 33 6.53 10.79 3.88
C ASP A 33 5.94 10.05 5.09
N ARG A 34 4.79 10.50 5.59
CA ARG A 34 4.11 9.81 6.70
C ARG A 34 3.58 8.44 6.32
N VAL A 35 3.00 8.30 5.13
CA VAL A 35 2.53 7.00 4.63
C VAL A 35 3.69 6.04 4.43
N SER A 36 4.82 6.53 3.91
CA SER A 36 6.03 5.72 3.72
C SER A 36 6.66 5.29 5.06
N LEU A 37 6.54 6.10 6.12
CA LEU A 37 7.08 5.73 7.43
C LEU A 37 6.24 4.66 8.14
N ILE A 38 4.93 4.72 8.03
CA ILE A 38 4.01 3.78 8.70
C ILE A 38 3.90 2.47 7.91
N GLY A 39 4.06 2.54 6.59
CA GLY A 39 3.71 1.46 5.68
C GLY A 39 2.21 1.30 5.51
N ALA A 40 1.81 0.36 4.66
CA ALA A 40 0.41 0.04 4.41
C ALA A 40 0.20 -1.46 4.22
N ASP A 41 -0.81 -2.00 4.91
CA ASP A 41 -1.25 -3.37 4.71
C ASP A 41 -2.06 -3.49 3.41
N LEU A 42 -1.67 -4.40 2.52
CA LEU A 42 -2.35 -4.65 1.24
C LEU A 42 -3.79 -5.14 1.40
N ASN A 43 -4.08 -5.89 2.45
CA ASN A 43 -5.40 -6.45 2.66
C ASN A 43 -6.39 -5.41 3.19
N GLN A 44 -5.91 -4.44 3.96
CA GLN A 44 -6.76 -3.46 4.66
C GLN A 44 -6.68 -2.04 4.07
N ALA A 45 -5.63 -1.72 3.31
CA ALA A 45 -5.42 -0.39 2.78
C ALA A 45 -6.57 0.06 1.85
N SER A 46 -6.88 1.35 1.95
CA SER A 46 -7.80 2.01 1.04
C SER A 46 -7.09 2.42 -0.25
N LYS A 47 -7.84 2.48 -1.37
CA LYS A 47 -7.34 2.96 -2.67
C LYS A 47 -6.57 4.29 -2.55
N HIS A 48 -7.10 5.24 -1.77
CA HIS A 48 -6.48 6.55 -1.58
C HIS A 48 -5.15 6.48 -0.84
N LEU A 49 -5.01 5.59 0.13
CA LEU A 49 -3.75 5.40 0.86
C LEU A 49 -2.66 4.84 -0.07
N LEU A 50 -3.00 3.86 -0.90
CA LEU A 50 -2.08 3.23 -1.83
C LEU A 50 -1.52 4.21 -2.87
N GLN A 51 -2.23 5.28 -3.21
CA GLN A 51 -1.77 6.31 -4.15
C GLN A 51 -0.60 7.14 -3.63
N TYR A 52 -0.41 7.20 -2.32
CA TYR A 52 0.68 7.98 -1.72
C TYR A 52 1.96 7.15 -1.51
N ILE A 53 1.94 5.86 -1.85
CA ILE A 53 3.10 4.98 -1.73
C ILE A 53 3.99 5.14 -2.96
N CYS A 54 5.31 5.11 -2.77
CA CYS A 54 6.23 5.25 -3.88
C CYS A 54 6.09 4.06 -4.86
N GLY A 55 6.21 4.33 -6.17
CA GLY A 55 6.01 3.33 -7.21
C GLY A 55 4.54 2.96 -7.49
N LEU A 56 3.57 3.47 -6.73
CA LEU A 56 2.15 3.28 -6.98
C LEU A 56 1.49 4.56 -7.53
N ASN A 57 0.53 4.35 -8.43
CA ASN A 57 -0.28 5.39 -9.07
C ASN A 57 -1.76 5.06 -8.86
N GLU A 58 -2.66 5.97 -9.23
CA GLU A 58 -4.10 5.70 -9.14
C GLU A 58 -4.52 4.42 -9.90
N ALA A 59 -3.93 4.16 -11.07
CA ALA A 59 -4.24 2.98 -11.87
C ALA A 59 -3.83 1.68 -11.16
N THR A 60 -2.61 1.63 -10.61
CA THR A 60 -2.12 0.44 -9.90
C THR A 60 -2.84 0.25 -8.56
N ALA A 61 -3.16 1.34 -7.85
CA ALA A 61 -3.99 1.30 -6.64
C ALA A 61 -5.39 0.73 -6.90
N LYS A 62 -6.05 1.10 -8.02
CA LYS A 62 -7.31 0.48 -8.47
C LYS A 62 -7.11 -1.01 -8.77
N GLY A 63 -6.01 -1.35 -9.45
CA GLY A 63 -5.66 -2.73 -9.77
C GLY A 63 -5.50 -3.62 -8.54
N ILE A 64 -4.85 -3.12 -7.48
CA ILE A 64 -4.68 -3.83 -6.20
C ILE A 64 -6.03 -4.15 -5.54
N VAL A 65 -6.91 -3.15 -5.44
CA VAL A 65 -8.25 -3.35 -4.84
C VAL A 65 -9.07 -4.34 -5.65
N LYS A 66 -9.05 -4.22 -6.99
CA LYS A 66 -9.76 -5.14 -7.88
C LYS A 66 -9.21 -6.56 -7.79
N TYR A 67 -7.89 -6.73 -7.70
CA TYR A 67 -7.26 -8.03 -7.51
C TYR A 67 -7.72 -8.68 -6.20
N ARG A 68 -7.80 -7.90 -5.10
CA ARG A 68 -8.33 -8.38 -3.81
C ARG A 68 -9.79 -8.83 -3.90
N GLU A 69 -10.61 -8.12 -4.66
CA GLU A 69 -12.02 -8.48 -4.85
C GLU A 69 -12.19 -9.75 -5.68
N GLU A 70 -11.36 -9.97 -6.69
CA GLU A 70 -11.45 -11.13 -7.59
C GLU A 70 -10.78 -12.39 -7.02
N HIS A 71 -9.61 -12.25 -6.38
CA HIS A 71 -8.75 -13.36 -5.94
C HIS A 71 -8.78 -13.59 -4.43
N GLY A 72 -9.36 -12.66 -3.66
CA GLY A 72 -9.34 -12.68 -2.20
C GLY A 72 -8.11 -11.98 -1.61
N ALA A 73 -7.87 -12.19 -0.30
CA ALA A 73 -6.76 -11.58 0.41
C ALA A 73 -5.39 -11.98 -0.16
N PHE A 74 -4.44 -11.05 -0.15
CA PHE A 74 -3.05 -11.31 -0.48
C PHE A 74 -2.41 -12.21 0.58
N ARG A 75 -1.64 -13.20 0.13
CA ARG A 75 -0.86 -14.10 1.01
C ARG A 75 0.63 -13.81 1.00
N SER A 76 1.13 -13.19 -0.06
CA SER A 76 2.53 -12.79 -0.17
C SER A 76 2.66 -11.55 -1.03
N ARG A 77 3.70 -10.75 -0.77
CA ARG A 77 4.03 -9.56 -1.57
C ARG A 77 4.29 -9.91 -3.03
N GLU A 78 4.78 -11.10 -3.33
CA GLU A 78 5.05 -11.53 -4.72
C GLU A 78 3.82 -11.49 -5.62
N GLN A 79 2.63 -11.63 -5.04
CA GLN A 79 1.37 -11.56 -5.77
C GLN A 79 1.12 -10.17 -6.37
N LEU A 80 1.78 -9.11 -5.87
CA LEU A 80 1.76 -7.78 -6.50
C LEU A 80 2.32 -7.80 -7.93
N LYS A 81 3.28 -8.68 -8.23
CA LYS A 81 3.85 -8.80 -9.59
C LYS A 81 2.82 -9.30 -10.61
N LYS A 82 1.72 -9.92 -10.15
CA LYS A 82 0.62 -10.40 -11.01
C LYS A 82 -0.30 -9.26 -11.46
N ILE A 83 -0.20 -8.08 -10.86
CA ILE A 83 -1.05 -6.92 -11.14
C ILE A 83 -0.52 -6.15 -12.36
N LYS A 84 -1.40 -5.89 -13.33
CA LYS A 84 -1.07 -5.07 -14.50
C LYS A 84 -0.64 -3.66 -14.07
N GLY A 85 0.57 -3.26 -14.46
CA GLY A 85 1.14 -1.94 -14.17
C GLY A 85 2.16 -1.92 -13.03
N ILE A 86 2.31 -3.02 -12.27
CA ILE A 86 3.44 -3.18 -11.33
C ILE A 86 4.56 -3.90 -12.06
N GLY A 87 5.52 -3.14 -12.58
CA GLY A 87 6.78 -3.68 -13.12
C GLY A 87 7.80 -4.00 -12.03
N ALA A 88 8.95 -4.56 -12.42
CA ALA A 88 10.03 -4.88 -11.48
C ALA A 88 10.51 -3.66 -10.66
N VAL A 89 10.66 -2.51 -11.33
CA VAL A 89 11.09 -1.25 -10.68
C VAL A 89 10.03 -0.73 -9.71
N ALA A 90 8.77 -0.74 -10.13
CA ALA A 90 7.67 -0.30 -9.27
C ALA A 90 7.52 -1.21 -8.05
N PHE A 91 7.67 -2.53 -8.24
CA PHE A 91 7.67 -3.51 -7.15
C PHE A 91 8.81 -3.26 -6.17
N GLN A 92 10.04 -3.07 -6.64
CA GLN A 92 11.19 -2.78 -5.78
C GLN A 92 11.02 -1.48 -4.97
N GLN A 93 10.38 -0.47 -5.56
CA GLN A 93 10.10 0.77 -4.83
C GLN A 93 9.04 0.57 -3.75
N CYS A 94 7.94 -0.12 -4.05
CA CYS A 94 6.82 -0.22 -3.13
C CYS A 94 6.94 -1.37 -2.11
N ALA A 95 7.69 -2.43 -2.40
CA ALA A 95 7.68 -3.65 -1.61
C ALA A 95 8.24 -3.50 -0.20
N GLY A 96 9.05 -2.46 0.07
CA GLY A 96 9.52 -2.16 1.44
C GLY A 96 8.50 -1.43 2.31
N PHE A 97 7.47 -0.84 1.70
CA PHE A 97 6.44 -0.05 2.38
C PHE A 97 5.11 -0.79 2.52
N LEU A 98 4.97 -1.91 1.82
CA LEU A 98 3.75 -2.72 1.80
C LEU A 98 3.92 -3.93 2.69
N THR A 99 2.95 -4.17 3.56
CA THR A 99 2.89 -5.37 4.41
C THR A 99 1.73 -6.26 3.98
N VAL A 100 1.85 -7.56 4.29
CA VAL A 100 0.78 -8.54 4.10
C VAL A 100 0.47 -9.14 5.46
N SER A 101 -0.72 -8.83 5.99
CA SER A 101 -1.22 -9.45 7.22
C SER A 101 -1.47 -10.95 7.03
N ASN A 102 -1.32 -11.72 8.12
CA ASN A 102 -1.48 -13.17 8.09
C ASN A 102 -2.89 -13.53 7.58
N PRO A 103 -3.03 -14.33 6.50
CA PRO A 103 -4.34 -14.68 5.95
C PRO A 103 -5.26 -15.42 6.94
N GLU A 104 -4.72 -16.05 7.98
CA GLU A 104 -5.53 -16.67 9.04
C GLU A 104 -6.26 -15.62 9.90
N GLU A 105 -5.60 -14.51 10.23
CA GLU A 105 -6.14 -13.46 11.10
C GLU A 105 -7.21 -12.61 10.40
N ASP A 106 -7.06 -12.40 9.08
CA ASP A 106 -8.05 -11.71 8.25
C ASP A 106 -9.30 -12.58 7.97
N SER A 107 -9.19 -13.91 8.08
CA SER A 107 -10.32 -14.83 7.83
C SER A 107 -11.44 -14.73 8.88
N GLU A 108 -11.12 -14.20 10.07
CA GLU A 108 -12.09 -13.97 11.14
C GLU A 108 -12.88 -12.66 10.98
N ARG A 109 -12.39 -11.70 10.18
CA ARG A 109 -12.93 -10.33 10.11
C ARG A 109 -13.66 -9.99 8.80
N GLY A 110 -13.63 -10.86 7.78
CA GLY A 110 -14.23 -10.63 6.45
C GLY A 110 -15.20 -11.74 5.98
N PRO A 111 -16.03 -11.49 4.95
CA PRO A 111 -16.85 -12.54 4.35
C PRO A 111 -15.95 -13.67 3.80
N PRO A 112 -16.38 -14.94 3.87
CA PRO A 112 -15.51 -16.08 3.62
C PRO A 112 -14.94 -16.05 2.19
N ALA A 113 -13.66 -15.73 2.06
CA ALA A 113 -12.97 -15.76 0.78
C ALA A 113 -12.84 -17.22 0.29
N LYS A 114 -13.12 -17.45 -0.99
CA LYS A 114 -12.93 -18.76 -1.64
C LYS A 114 -11.46 -19.14 -1.54
N ARG A 115 -11.14 -20.19 -0.79
CA ARG A 115 -9.76 -20.68 -0.61
C ARG A 115 -9.15 -21.01 -1.97
N ALA A 116 -8.29 -20.14 -2.49
CA ALA A 116 -7.41 -20.50 -3.61
C ALA A 116 -6.47 -21.61 -3.15
N LYS A 117 -6.43 -22.69 -3.95
CA LYS A 117 -5.82 -24.00 -3.64
C LYS A 117 -4.28 -24.02 -3.80
N THR A 118 -3.65 -22.88 -4.05
CA THR A 118 -2.20 -22.78 -4.19
C THR A 118 -1.59 -22.50 -2.82
N MET A 119 -0.88 -23.50 -2.30
CA MET A 119 -0.19 -23.49 -1.01
C MET A 119 1.12 -22.68 -1.14
N GLU A 120 1.00 -21.38 -1.39
CA GLU A 120 2.08 -20.41 -1.11
C GLU A 120 1.98 -20.11 0.39
N GLU A 121 2.89 -20.69 1.17
CA GLU A 121 2.97 -20.57 2.63
C GLU A 121 3.31 -19.10 2.98
N TRP A 122 2.58 -18.52 3.93
CA TRP A 122 2.77 -17.11 4.32
C TRP A 122 4.17 -16.92 4.92
N CYS A 123 4.96 -16.00 4.35
CA CYS A 123 6.29 -15.71 4.87
C CYS A 123 6.18 -14.73 6.05
N PRO A 124 6.71 -15.05 7.26
CA PRO A 124 6.67 -14.13 8.40
C PRO A 124 7.34 -12.77 8.14
N LEU A 125 8.31 -12.72 7.22
CA LEU A 125 9.01 -11.50 6.82
C LEU A 125 8.11 -10.54 6.01
N ASP A 126 7.05 -11.04 5.38
CA ASP A 126 6.07 -10.22 4.64
C ASP A 126 5.25 -9.29 5.58
N GLY A 127 5.30 -9.50 6.89
CA GLY A 127 4.74 -8.61 7.91
C GLY A 127 5.68 -7.49 8.39
N THR A 128 6.94 -7.47 7.94
CA THR A 128 7.99 -6.58 8.47
C THR A 128 8.38 -5.48 7.48
N ILE A 129 9.15 -4.48 7.90
CA ILE A 129 9.69 -3.46 6.95
C ILE A 129 10.82 -4.00 6.07
N VAL A 130 11.20 -5.28 6.21
CA VAL A 130 12.29 -5.89 5.44
C VAL A 130 11.87 -5.96 3.97
N HIS A 131 12.76 -5.49 3.10
CA HIS A 131 12.55 -5.55 1.66
C HIS A 131 12.74 -6.98 1.13
N PRO A 132 11.95 -7.46 0.14
CA PRO A 132 12.08 -8.83 -0.38
C PRO A 132 13.47 -9.20 -0.91
N ASP A 133 14.22 -8.22 -1.43
CA ASP A 133 15.60 -8.45 -1.90
C ASP A 133 16.55 -8.87 -0.75
N ASP A 134 16.24 -8.47 0.49
CA ASP A 134 17.05 -8.73 1.68
C ASP A 134 16.63 -10.00 2.44
N TYR A 135 15.61 -10.73 1.98
CA TYR A 135 15.12 -11.94 2.68
C TYR A 135 16.22 -13.00 2.84
N LYS A 136 17.08 -13.15 1.82
CA LYS A 136 18.23 -14.08 1.86
C LYS A 136 19.29 -13.69 2.89
N THR A 137 19.34 -12.41 3.25
CA THR A 137 20.27 -11.88 4.26
C THR A 137 19.67 -12.02 5.65
N ALA A 138 18.35 -11.89 5.79
CA ALA A 138 17.64 -12.00 7.06
C ALA A 138 17.52 -13.45 7.59
N GLU A 139 17.57 -14.45 6.70
CA GLU A 139 17.54 -15.87 7.08
C GLU A 139 18.91 -16.45 7.50
N LYS A 140 20.00 -15.67 7.40
CA LYS A 140 21.36 -16.08 7.82
C LYS A 140 21.66 -15.63 9.24
#